data_AF-A0A3D5SSE0-F1
#
_entry.id   AF-A0A3D5SSE0-F1
#
_cell.length_a   1.000
_cell.length_b   1.000
_cell.length_c   1.000
_cell.angle_alpha   90.00
_cell.angle_beta   90.00
_cell.angle_gamma   90.00
#
_symmetry.space_group_name_H-M   'P 1'
#
loop_
_entity.id
_entity.type
_entity.pdbx_description
1 polymer ?
#
loop_
_entity_poly.entity_id
_entity_poly.type
_entity_poly.pdbx_seq_one_letter_code
_entity_poly.pdbx_strand_id
1 'polypeptide(L)'
;KNFVGLVVGNQGVNFCVGANIMLMLMEAQEENWEDLDMMSRVFQNSTMSLRYSPKPVVVAPFNMVFGGGCEMVLHGDRVRAAA
;
A
#
# COMPACT_ATOMS: atom_id res chain seq x y z
N LYS A 1 21.08 0.84 7.18
CA LYS A 1 21.53 0.75 8.60
C LYS A 1 21.40 2.08 9.37
N ASN A 2 21.47 3.25 8.71
CA ASN A 2 21.55 4.55 9.40
C ASN A 2 20.19 5.24 9.70
N PHE A 3 19.08 4.75 9.16
CA PHE A 3 17.76 5.33 9.40
C PHE A 3 17.14 4.80 10.69
N VAL A 4 16.42 5.63 11.44
CA VAL A 4 15.77 5.23 12.71
C VAL A 4 14.32 4.78 12.53
N GLY A 5 13.75 4.98 11.34
CA GLY A 5 12.38 4.64 10.98
C GLY A 5 12.12 4.89 9.50
N LEU A 6 10.88 4.62 9.08
CA LEU A 6 10.39 4.85 7.72
C LEU A 6 9.14 5.74 7.79
N VAL A 7 9.02 6.70 6.87
CA VAL A 7 7.79 7.46 6.67
C VAL A 7 7.25 7.16 5.27
N VAL A 8 5.99 6.74 5.19
CA VAL A 8 5.30 6.42 3.94
C VAL A 8 4.32 7.53 3.60
N GLY A 9 4.52 8.15 2.44
CA GLY A 9 3.72 9.24 1.89
C GLY A 9 4.06 9.44 0.41
N ASN A 10 3.34 10.31 -0.29
CA ASN A 10 3.61 10.67 -1.68
C ASN A 10 3.18 12.13 -1.98
N GLN A 11 3.55 12.64 -3.16
CA GLN A 11 3.28 14.02 -3.61
C GLN A 11 2.08 14.13 -4.58
N GLY A 12 1.26 13.08 -4.68
CA GLY A 12 0.07 13.07 -5.51
C GLY A 12 -1.09 13.88 -4.90
N VAL A 13 -2.21 13.92 -5.63
CA VAL A 13 -3.46 14.55 -5.13
C VAL A 13 -4.12 13.68 -4.05
N ASN A 14 -4.04 12.35 -4.17
CA ASN A 14 -4.56 11.39 -3.20
C ASN A 14 -3.43 10.51 -2.69
N PHE A 15 -3.52 10.05 -1.44
CA PHE A 15 -2.57 9.08 -0.92
C PHE A 15 -2.63 7.76 -1.72
N CYS A 16 -3.80 7.14 -1.82
CA CYS A 16 -4.00 5.93 -2.61
C CYS A 16 -5.49 5.67 -2.84
N VAL A 17 -5.90 5.51 -4.10
CA VAL A 17 -7.31 5.22 -4.47
C VAL A 17 -7.56 3.70 -4.61
N GLY A 18 -6.63 2.86 -4.15
CA GLY A 18 -6.70 1.41 -4.24
C GLY A 18 -6.15 0.86 -5.57
N ALA A 19 -6.45 -0.40 -5.83
CA ALA A 19 -6.02 -1.08 -7.05
C ALA A 19 -6.76 -0.53 -8.28
N ASN A 20 -6.08 -0.50 -9.43
CA ASN A 20 -6.72 -0.16 -10.68
C ASN A 20 -7.57 -1.33 -11.18
N ILE A 21 -8.88 -1.27 -10.90
CA ILE A 21 -9.83 -2.34 -11.23
C ILE A 21 -9.96 -2.55 -12.74
N MET A 22 -9.82 -1.50 -13.55
CA MET A 22 -9.87 -1.64 -15.01
C MET A 22 -8.69 -2.47 -15.52
N LEU A 23 -7.49 -2.21 -15.00
CA LEU A 23 -6.32 -3.01 -15.31
C LEU A 23 -6.52 -4.46 -14.88
N MET A 24 -6.98 -4.70 -13.64
CA MET A 24 -7.25 -6.05 -13.16
C MET A 24 -8.29 -6.80 -14.01
N LEU A 25 -9.32 -6.10 -14.48
CA LEU A 25 -10.33 -6.68 -15.35
C LEU A 25 -9.75 -7.07 -16.72
N MET A 26 -8.89 -6.23 -17.30
CA MET A 26 -8.21 -6.53 -18.56
C MET A 26 -7.34 -7.79 -18.42
N GLU A 27 -6.50 -7.86 -17.38
CA GLU A 27 -5.68 -9.06 -17.12
C GLU A 27 -6.54 -10.32 -16.90
N ALA A 28 -7.67 -10.20 -16.20
CA ALA A 28 -8.58 -11.31 -15.97
C ALA A 28 -9.26 -11.79 -17.27
N GLN A 29 -9.58 -10.87 -18.20
CA GLN A 29 -10.14 -11.21 -19.51
C GLN A 29 -9.13 -11.89 -20.43
N GLU A 30 -7.85 -11.55 -20.30
CA GLU A 30 -6.73 -12.18 -21.01
C GLU A 30 -6.27 -13.48 -20.35
N GLU A 31 -6.91 -13.90 -19.25
CA GLU A 31 -6.57 -15.08 -18.46
C GLU A 31 -5.15 -15.04 -17.85
N ASN A 32 -4.60 -13.84 -17.63
CA ASN A 32 -3.30 -13.61 -17.01
C ASN A 32 -3.37 -13.77 -15.47
N TRP A 33 -3.81 -14.95 -15.02
CA TRP A 33 -4.06 -15.24 -13.60
C TRP A 33 -2.79 -15.23 -12.74
N GLU A 34 -1.65 -15.65 -13.32
CA GLU A 34 -0.36 -15.65 -12.63
C GLU A 34 0.09 -14.24 -12.26
N ASP A 35 -0.12 -13.25 -13.15
CA ASP A 35 0.23 -11.86 -12.89
C ASP A 35 -0.70 -11.22 -11.84
N LEU A 36 -1.99 -11.54 -11.87
CA LEU A 36 -2.94 -11.11 -10.85
C LEU A 36 -2.60 -11.68 -9.46
N ASP A 37 -2.26 -12.97 -9.38
CA ASP A 37 -1.81 -13.61 -8.13
C ASP A 37 -0.49 -13.01 -7.65
N MET A 38 0.47 -12.80 -8.55
CA MET A 38 1.75 -12.16 -8.23
C MET A 38 1.54 -10.75 -7.67
N MET A 39 0.72 -9.92 -8.33
CA MET A 39 0.41 -8.57 -7.86
C MET A 39 -0.18 -8.59 -6.45
N SER A 40 -1.14 -9.49 -6.20
CA SER A 40 -1.74 -9.67 -4.87
C SER A 40 -0.71 -10.06 -3.82
N ARG A 41 0.13 -11.07 -4.10
CA ARG A 41 1.18 -11.53 -3.17
C ARG A 41 2.21 -10.46 -2.89
N VAL A 42 2.70 -9.77 -3.91
CA VAL A 42 3.69 -8.69 -3.74
C VAL A 42 3.11 -7.58 -2.87
N PHE A 43 1.85 -7.20 -3.11
CA PHE A 43 1.17 -6.21 -2.30
C PHE A 43 1.04 -6.64 -0.83
N GLN A 44 0.50 -7.83 -0.58
CA GLN A 44 0.32 -8.37 0.78
C GLN A 44 1.65 -8.54 1.53
N ASN A 45 2.70 -9.01 0.84
CA ASN A 45 4.04 -9.12 1.43
C ASN A 45 4.60 -7.73 1.78
N SER A 46 4.35 -6.73 0.92
CA SER A 46 4.80 -5.36 1.14
C SER A 46 4.10 -4.72 2.34
N THR A 47 2.77 -4.83 2.45
CA THR A 47 2.01 -4.29 3.58
C THR A 47 2.37 -4.99 4.89
N MET A 48 2.52 -6.31 4.88
CA MET A 48 2.95 -7.08 6.06
C MET A 48 4.39 -6.77 6.48
N SER A 49 5.27 -6.42 5.53
CA SER A 49 6.62 -5.96 5.87
C SER A 49 6.63 -4.64 6.66
N LEU A 50 5.61 -3.78 6.48
CA LEU A 50 5.43 -2.59 7.30
C LEU A 50 5.12 -2.98 8.74
N ARG A 51 4.20 -3.93 8.93
CA ARG A 51 3.75 -4.40 10.25
C ARG A 51 4.85 -5.08 11.06
N TYR A 52 5.70 -5.87 10.40
CA TYR A 52 6.79 -6.60 11.04
C TYR A 52 8.15 -5.92 10.90
N SER A 53 8.16 -4.66 10.47
CA SER A 53 9.40 -3.90 10.35
C SER A 53 10.12 -3.82 11.70
N PRO A 54 11.44 -4.05 11.76
CA PRO A 54 12.22 -3.91 12.99
C PRO A 54 12.41 -2.44 13.40
N LYS A 55 11.93 -1.48 12.60
CA LYS A 55 12.00 -0.04 12.85
C LYS A 55 10.62 0.60 12.70
N PRO A 56 10.29 1.65 13.49
CA PRO A 56 9.01 2.31 13.40
C PRO A 56 8.68 2.79 11.99
N VAL A 57 7.49 2.43 11.51
CA VAL A 57 6.90 2.90 10.25
C VAL A 57 5.77 3.87 10.55
N VAL A 58 5.88 5.09 10.04
CA VAL A 58 4.82 6.09 10.10
C VAL A 58 4.16 6.18 8.73
N VAL A 59 2.85 6.01 8.66
CA VAL A 59 2.08 6.26 7.44
C VAL A 59 1.43 7.63 7.56
N ALA A 60 1.62 8.48 6.55
CA ALA A 60 1.09 9.84 6.51
C ALA A 60 -0.02 9.94 5.45
N PRO A 61 -1.23 9.38 5.72
CA PRO A 61 -2.32 9.41 4.76
C PRO A 61 -2.92 10.81 4.60
N PHE A 62 -3.40 11.10 3.40
CA PHE A 62 -4.09 12.33 3.05
C PHE A 62 -5.11 12.09 1.93
N ASN A 63 -6.18 12.88 1.90
CA ASN A 63 -7.28 12.77 0.94
C ASN A 63 -7.81 11.32 0.83
N MET A 64 -7.88 10.74 -0.36
CA MET A 64 -8.43 9.39 -0.54
C MET A 64 -7.44 8.27 -0.18
N VAL A 65 -7.93 7.29 0.58
CA VAL A 65 -7.17 6.14 1.11
C VAL A 65 -8.04 4.87 1.04
N PHE A 66 -8.10 4.22 -0.12
CA PHE A 66 -9.01 3.09 -0.37
C PHE A 66 -8.28 1.76 -0.55
N GLY A 67 -8.98 0.67 -0.21
CA GLY A 67 -8.51 -0.70 -0.38
C GLY A 67 -7.12 -0.90 0.21
N GLY A 68 -6.17 -1.32 -0.62
CA GLY A 68 -4.77 -1.51 -0.22
C GLY A 68 -4.11 -0.26 0.40
N GLY A 69 -4.53 0.95 0.00
CA GLY A 69 -4.07 2.18 0.64
C GLY A 69 -4.43 2.26 2.13
N CYS A 70 -5.63 1.77 2.48
CA CYS A 70 -6.08 1.69 3.87
C CYS A 70 -5.34 0.57 4.62
N GLU A 71 -5.10 -0.56 3.97
CA GLU A 71 -4.33 -1.66 4.53
C GLU A 71 -2.91 -1.23 4.93
N MET A 72 -2.23 -0.43 4.08
CA MET A 72 -0.94 0.18 4.42
C MET A 72 -1.01 1.01 5.71
N VAL A 73 -2.06 1.83 5.88
CA VAL A 73 -2.27 2.66 7.08
C VAL A 73 -2.45 1.79 8.33
N LEU A 74 -3.23 0.72 8.23
CA LEU A 74 -3.50 -0.20 9.34
C LEU A 74 -2.26 -1.01 9.76
N HIS A 75 -1.33 -1.25 8.84
CA HIS A 75 -0.09 -1.96 9.13
C HIS A 75 1.07 -1.08 9.58
N GLY A 76 0.96 0.25 9.49
CA GLY A 76 1.92 1.17 10.09
C GLY A 76 1.89 1.14 11.63
N ASP A 77 3.03 1.45 12.27
CA ASP A 77 3.10 1.59 13.73
C ASP A 77 2.39 2.85 14.23
N ARG A 78 2.42 3.91 13.41
CA ARG A 78 1.76 5.19 13.69
C ARG A 78 1.17 5.78 12.43
N VAL A 79 0.09 6.52 12.62
CA VAL A 79 -0.62 7.23 11.54
C VAL A 79 -0.58 8.73 11.80
N ARG A 80 -0.21 9.50 10.79
CA ARG A 80 -0.28 10.97 10.78
C ARG A 80 -1.18 11.41 9.64
N ALA A 81 -2.48 11.39 9.88
CA ALA A 81 -3.47 11.85 8.92
C ALA A 81 -3.41 13.38 8.76
N ALA A 82 -3.61 13.86 7.54
CA ALA A 82 -3.86 15.27 7.28
C ALA A 82 -5.19 15.71 7.94
N ALA A 83 -5.25 16.96 8.38
CA ALA A 83 -6.41 17.58 9.02
C ALA A 83 -7.52 17.92 8.01
#